data_AF-A0A7R9P270-F1
#
_entry.id   AF-A0A7R9P270-F1
#
_cell.length_a   1.000
_cell.length_b   1.000
_cell.length_c   1.000
_cell.angle_alpha   90.00
_cell.angle_beta   90.00
_cell.angle_gamma   90.00
#
_symmetry.space_group_name_H-M   'P 1'
#
loop_
_entity.id
_entity.type
_entity.pdbx_description
1 polymer ?
#
loop_
_entity_poly.entity_id
_entity_poly.type
_entity_poly.pdbx_seq_one_letter_code
_entity_poly.pdbx_strand_id
1 'polypeptide(L)' 'SGGANCIRCFHLRLRSRNVLQVHTEGLEKCYTNEDAALTTCPDEGALEQQGHSKEILLYSKDESD' A
#
# COMPACT_ATOMS: atom_id res chain seq x y z
N SER A 1 -16.44 19.25 5.24
CA SER A 1 -17.53 18.32 5.60
C SER A 1 -16.97 16.90 5.64
N GLY A 2 -17.09 16.20 6.76
CA GLY A 2 -16.98 14.73 6.83
C GLY A 2 -15.57 14.15 6.90
N GLY A 3 -15.12 13.76 8.09
CA GLY A 3 -14.14 12.68 8.25
C GLY A 3 -14.75 11.38 7.73
N ALA A 4 -14.72 11.20 6.41
CA ALA A 4 -15.14 9.95 5.80
C ALA A 4 -14.14 8.87 6.22
N ASN A 5 -14.65 7.75 6.75
CA ASN A 5 -13.85 6.54 6.95
C ASN A 5 -13.19 6.20 5.62
N CYS A 6 -11.89 6.47 5.52
CA CYS A 6 -11.11 6.19 4.34
C CYS A 6 -10.28 4.96 4.58
N ILE A 7 -10.67 3.87 3.93
CA ILE A 7 -10.01 2.58 4.00
C ILE A 7 -9.28 2.37 2.67
N ARG A 8 -8.02 1.94 2.78
CA ARG A 8 -7.15 1.62 1.66
C ARG A 8 -6.39 0.35 1.98
N CYS A 9 -6.16 -0.47 0.97
CA CYS A 9 -5.32 -1.65 1.12
C CYS A 9 -3.89 -1.39 0.68
N PHE A 10 -2.95 -1.92 1.46
CA PHE A 10 -1.52 -1.89 1.20
C PHE A 10 -0.95 -3.30 1.34
N HIS A 11 -0.24 -3.76 0.32
CA HIS A 11 0.59 -4.94 0.42
C HIS A 11 2.00 -4.50 0.86
N LEU A 12 2.40 -4.91 2.07
CA LEU A 12 3.67 -4.51 2.68
C LEU A 12 4.70 -5.63 2.58
N ARG A 13 5.89 -5.29 2.07
CA ARG A 13 7.03 -6.22 2.01
C ARG A 13 8.27 -5.56 2.57
N LEU A 14 8.76 -6.06 3.69
CA LEU A 14 10.04 -5.64 4.24
C LEU A 14 11.18 -6.20 3.36
N ARG A 15 11.95 -5.31 2.73
CA ARG A 15 13.06 -5.70 1.83
C ARG A 15 14.40 -5.77 2.55
N SER A 16 14.59 -4.91 3.54
CA SER A 16 15.71 -4.95 4.49
C SER A 16 15.29 -4.27 5.78
N ARG A 17 16.17 -4.21 6.79
CA ARG A 17 15.89 -3.55 8.08
C ARG A 17 15.32 -2.13 7.90
N ASN A 18 15.82 -1.40 6.89
CA ASN A 18 15.54 0.02 6.70
C ASN A 18 14.76 0.32 5.42
N VAL A 19 14.27 -0.71 4.72
CA VAL A 19 13.56 -0.55 3.44
C VAL A 19 12.25 -1.31 3.48
N LEU A 20 11.14 -0.56 3.49
CA LEU A 20 9.80 -1.09 3.37
C LEU A 20 9.27 -0.81 1.96
N GLN A 21 8.91 -1.86 1.24
CA GLN A 21 8.22 -1.75 -0.02
C GLN A 21 6.72 -1.85 0.21
N VAL A 22 5.97 -0.93 -0.39
CA VAL A 22 4.53 -0.83 -0.30
C VAL A 22 3.95 -0.89 -1.70
N HIS A 23 2.99 -1.78 -1.90
CA HIS A 23 2.17 -1.81 -3.12
C HIS A 23 0.73 -1.46 -2.77
N THR A 24 0.08 -0.69 -3.64
CA THR A 24 -1.31 -0.26 -3.46
C THR A 24 -1.95 0.01 -4.81
N GLU A 25 -3.28 0.02 -4.89
CA GLU A 25 -3.98 0.42 -6.12
C GLU A 25 -3.72 1.90 -6.47
N GLY A 26 -3.56 2.75 -5.44
CA GLY A 26 -3.32 4.18 -5.56
C GLY A 26 -3.68 4.92 -4.27
N LEU A 27 -3.05 6.07 -4.02
CA LEU A 27 -3.32 6.90 -2.85
C LEU A 27 -4.52 7.84 -3.04
N GLU A 28 -4.95 8.00 -4.30
CA GLU A 28 -6.09 8.81 -4.70
C GLU A 28 -7.43 8.09 -4.49
N LYS A 29 -7.43 6.75 -4.47
CA LYS A 29 -8.63 5.93 -4.23
C LYS A 29 -8.87 5.76 -2.74
N CYS A 30 -10.14 5.70 -2.36
CA CYS A 30 -10.56 5.66 -0.97
C CYS A 30 -11.89 4.90 -0.88
N TYR A 31 -11.95 3.90 -0.01
CA TYR A 31 -13.13 3.08 0.21
C TYR A 31 -13.75 3.41 1.56
N THR A 32 -15.07 3.32 1.65
CA THR A 32 -15.81 3.53 2.92
C THR A 32 -16.13 2.22 3.65
N ASN A 33 -15.77 1.08 3.06
CA ASN A 33 -15.98 -0.25 3.62
C ASN A 33 -14.74 -1.11 3.37
N GLU A 34 -14.45 -2.00 4.32
CA GLU A 34 -13.24 -2.84 4.31
C GLU A 34 -13.30 -3.89 3.20
N ASP A 35 -14.44 -4.54 2.98
CA ASP A 35 -14.63 -5.55 1.93
C ASP A 35 -14.27 -5.02 0.54
N ALA A 36 -14.72 -3.81 0.18
CA ALA A 36 -14.39 -3.17 -1.09
C ALA A 36 -12.92 -2.73 -1.17
N ALA A 37 -12.27 -2.41 -0.05
CA ALA A 37 -10.83 -2.15 -0.04
C ALA A 37 -10.04 -3.45 -0.23
N LEU A 38 -10.55 -4.57 0.28
CA LEU A 38 -9.92 -5.89 0.17
C LEU A 38 -9.98 -6.44 -1.26
N THR A 39 -11.07 -6.20 -2.00
CA THR A 39 -11.17 -6.64 -3.40
C THR A 39 -10.20 -5.93 -4.34
N THR A 40 -9.67 -4.79 -3.91
CA THR A 40 -8.66 -4.02 -4.67
C THR A 40 -7.28 -4.09 -4.04
N CYS A 41 -7.08 -4.96 -3.03
CA CYS A 41 -5.75 -5.25 -2.52
C CYS A 41 -4.88 -5.84 -3.63
N PRO A 42 -3.65 -5.36 -3.82
CA PRO A 42 -2.68 -6.05 -4.64
C PRO A 42 -2.39 -7.43 -4.03
N ASP A 43 -2.73 -8.49 -4.76
CA ASP A 43 -2.29 -9.85 -4.48
C ASP A 43 -0.96 -10.15 -5.20
N GLU A 44 -0.35 -11.30 -4.93
CA GLU A 44 0.95 -11.66 -5.52
C GLU A 44 0.92 -11.63 -7.06
N GLY A 45 -0.21 -12.00 -7.68
CA GLY A 45 -0.38 -11.94 -9.15
C GLY A 45 -0.46 -10.51 -9.68
N ALA A 46 -1.10 -9.60 -8.95
CA ALA A 46 -1.17 -8.18 -9.28
C ALA A 46 0.18 -7.45 -9.11
N LEU A 47 1.09 -8.01 -8.29
CA LEU A 47 2.47 -7.52 -8.19
C LEU A 47 3.33 -7.93 -9.40
N GLU A 48 3.01 -9.06 -10.03
CA GLU A 48 3.71 -9.56 -11.22
C GLU A 48 3.24 -8.88 -12.51
N GLN A 49 1.98 -8.44 -12.55
CA GLN A 49 1.40 -7.76 -13.71
C GLN A 49 1.69 -6.25 -13.68
N GLN A 50 2.46 -5.78 -14.66
CA GLN A 50 2.77 -4.35 -14.81
C GLN A 50 1.50 -3.51 -14.95
N GLY A 51 1.31 -2.54 -14.06
CA GLY A 51 0.26 -1.52 -14.14
C GLY A 51 -0.96 -1.74 -13.23
N HIS A 52 -1.07 -2.88 -12.54
CA HIS A 52 -2.17 -3.17 -11.62
C HIS A 52 -1.95 -2.66 -10.18
N SER A 53 -0.72 -2.27 -9.84
CA SER A 53 -0.39 -1.66 -8.56
C SER A 53 0.64 -0.53 -8.72
N LYS A 54 0.61 0.41 -7.77
CA LYS A 54 1.58 1.48 -7.55
C LYS A 54 2.56 1.04 -6.47
N GLU A 55 3.84 1.22 -6.74
CA GLU A 55 4.91 0.92 -5.80
C GLU A 55 5.41 2.19 -5.09
N ILE A 56 5.64 2.08 -3.78
CA ILE A 56 6.28 3.10 -2.94
C ILE A 56 7.40 2.41 -2.15
N LEU A 57 8.61 2.99 -2.19
CA LEU A 57 9.74 2.55 -1.37
C LEU A 57 9.98 3.56 -0.25
N LEU A 58 9.87 3.09 0.99
CA LEU A 58 10.11 3.88 2.19
C LEU A 58 11.47 3.47 2.77
N TYR A 59 12.28 4.47 3.09
CA TYR A 59 13.60 4.30 3.70
C TYR A 59 13.58 4.91 5.11
N SER A 60 13.87 4.11 6.13
CA SER A 60 14.15 4.64 7.47
C SER A 60 15.64 4.89 7.62
N LYS A 61 16.01 5.98 8.28
CA LYS A 61 17.35 6.10 8.87
C LYS A 61 17.33 5.36 10.20
N ASP A 62 18.37 4.57 10.48
CA ASP A 62 18.65 4.20 11.86
C ASP A 62 19.01 5.49 12.62
N GLU A 63 18.25 5.82 13.66
CA GLU A 63 18.54 6.92 14.60
C GLU A 63 19.70 6.51 15.53
N SER A 64 20.85 6.22 14.93
CA SER A 64 22.10 5.96 15.63
C SER A 64 23.16 6.90 15.07
N ASP A 65 23.04 8.17 15.41
CA ASP A 65 24.16 9.12 15.53
C ASP A 65 24.63 9.11 16.99
#